data_AF-A0ABD4T9T1-F1
#
_entry.id   AF-A0ABD4T9T1-F1
#
_cell.length_a   1.000
_cell.length_b   1.000
_cell.length_c   1.000
_cell.angle_alpha   90.00
_cell.angle_beta   90.00
_cell.angle_gamma   90.00
#
_symmetry.space_group_name_H-M   'P 1'
#
loop_
_entity.id
_entity.type
_entity.pdbx_description
1 polymer ?
#
loop_
_entity_poly.entity_id
_entity_poly.type
_entity_poly.pdbx_seq_one_letter_code
_entity_poly.pdbx_strand_id
1 'polypeptide(L)'
;MLLLLMVVMMFTVNAVFMEGPADTLRYHAFVDIGNGVSTRIVDLYVIAPGNGTIATKFDIPDDVAGKGYFVNVGMTGASQAILVQGGDIQSRVAIAGIGATKGVSGNTTGAGWNMIQYDSKGF
;
A
#
# COMPACT_ATOMS: atom_id res chain seq x y z
N MET A 1 29.73 26.94 22.80
CA MET A 1 28.26 26.90 23.00
C MET A 1 27.48 27.08 21.71
N LEU A 2 27.81 28.06 20.86
CA LEU A 2 27.05 28.34 19.62
C LEU A 2 27.10 27.20 18.58
N LEU A 3 28.27 26.57 18.43
CA LEU A 3 28.45 25.38 17.60
C LEU A 3 27.59 24.19 18.09
N LEU A 4 27.47 24.02 19.41
CA LEU A 4 26.66 22.97 20.02
C LEU A 4 25.16 23.22 19.74
N LEU A 5 24.72 24.48 19.89
CA LEU A 5 23.35 24.89 19.58
C LEU A 5 23.02 24.65 18.10
N MET A 6 23.93 24.99 17.18
CA MET A 6 23.75 24.74 15.75
C MET A 6 23.61 23.26 15.41
N VAL A 7 24.42 22.40 16.04
CA VAL A 7 24.32 20.95 15.84
C VAL A 7 22.99 20.42 16.36
N VAL A 8 22.57 20.83 17.57
CA VAL A 8 21.27 20.43 18.14
C VAL A 8 20.12 20.89 17.25
N MET A 9 20.14 22.15 16.81
CA MET A 9 19.12 22.73 15.92
C MET A 9 19.07 22.03 14.56
N MET A 10 20.21 21.63 13.98
CA MET A 10 20.24 20.91 12.71
C MET A 10 19.52 19.55 12.81
N PHE A 11 19.69 18.84 13.93
CA PHE A 11 18.98 17.58 14.17
C PHE A 11 17.49 17.79 14.46
N THR A 12 17.12 18.72 15.34
CA THR A 12 15.71 18.98 15.65
C THR A 12 14.94 19.57 14.47
N VAL A 13 15.56 20.43 13.66
CA VAL A 13 14.90 20.99 12.47
C VAL A 13 14.63 19.92 11.42
N ASN A 14 15.59 19.03 11.15
CA ASN A 14 15.37 17.92 10.23
C ASN A 14 14.24 17.01 10.70
N ALA A 15 14.23 16.62 11.98
CA ALA A 15 13.19 15.74 12.53
C ALA A 15 11.79 16.40 12.53
N VAL A 16 11.70 17.66 12.95
CA VAL A 16 10.41 18.34 13.16
C VAL A 16 9.84 18.92 11.86
N PHE A 17 10.67 19.51 11.01
CA PHE A 17 10.20 20.19 9.79
C PHE A 17 10.22 19.33 8.54
N MET A 18 11.08 18.30 8.47
CA MET A 18 11.16 17.46 7.27
C MET A 18 10.53 16.08 7.50
N GLU A 19 10.89 15.39 8.58
CA GLU A 19 10.49 13.99 8.80
C GLU A 19 9.01 13.87 9.19
N GLY A 20 8.54 14.62 10.20
CA GLY A 20 7.14 14.57 10.64
C GLY A 20 6.11 14.88 9.52
N PRO A 21 6.25 15.99 8.77
CA PRO A 21 5.36 16.27 7.64
C PRO A 21 5.48 15.27 6.50
N ALA A 22 6.69 14.77 6.20
CA ALA A 22 6.88 13.73 5.18
C ALA A 22 6.18 12.43 5.57
N ASP A 23 6.22 12.04 6.83
CA ASP A 23 5.56 10.82 7.31
C ASP A 23 4.04 10.93 7.24
N THR A 24 3.50 12.11 7.58
CA THR A 24 2.06 12.38 7.44
C THR A 24 1.62 12.30 5.98
N LEU A 25 2.39 12.91 5.06
CA LEU A 25 2.13 12.84 3.62
C LEU A 25 2.19 11.39 3.11
N ARG A 26 3.19 10.61 3.57
CA ARG A 26 3.36 9.21 3.19
C ARG A 26 2.21 8.35 3.68
N TYR A 27 1.74 8.56 4.91
CA TYR A 27 0.56 7.86 5.42
C TYR A 27 -0.68 8.12 4.56
N HIS A 28 -0.97 9.38 4.22
CA HIS A 28 -2.11 9.71 3.36
C HIS A 28 -1.97 9.11 1.95
N ALA A 29 -0.80 9.21 1.35
CA ALA A 29 -0.54 8.57 0.06
C ALA A 29 -0.69 7.04 0.12
N PHE A 30 -0.25 6.40 1.21
CA PHE A 30 -0.44 4.96 1.40
C PHE A 30 -1.92 4.57 1.54
N VAL A 31 -2.73 5.40 2.21
CA VAL A 31 -4.19 5.24 2.26
C VAL A 31 -4.80 5.36 0.86
N ASP A 32 -4.41 6.37 0.08
CA ASP A 32 -4.94 6.58 -1.27
C ASP A 32 -4.55 5.44 -2.23
N ILE A 33 -3.31 4.96 -2.16
CA ILE A 33 -2.86 3.78 -2.91
C ILE A 33 -3.68 2.55 -2.52
N GLY A 34 -3.85 2.29 -1.21
CA GLY A 34 -4.66 1.19 -0.72
C GLY A 34 -6.12 1.27 -1.18
N ASN A 35 -6.72 2.46 -1.17
CA ASN A 35 -8.08 2.69 -1.66
C ASN A 35 -8.18 2.46 -3.17
N GLY A 36 -7.22 2.97 -3.95
CA GLY A 36 -7.17 2.74 -5.40
C GLY A 36 -7.07 1.26 -5.74
N VAL A 37 -6.19 0.52 -5.06
CA VAL A 37 -6.08 -0.93 -5.19
C VAL A 37 -7.38 -1.65 -4.80
N SER A 38 -8.05 -1.20 -3.73
CA SER A 38 -9.34 -1.75 -3.29
C SER A 38 -10.40 -1.64 -4.38
N THR A 39 -10.55 -0.45 -4.99
CA THR A 39 -11.49 -0.25 -6.10
C THR A 39 -11.18 -1.17 -7.29
N ARG A 40 -9.90 -1.33 -7.65
CA ARG A 40 -9.50 -2.23 -8.74
C ARG A 40 -9.83 -3.69 -8.46
N ILE A 41 -9.68 -4.14 -7.21
CA ILE A 41 -10.06 -5.49 -6.78
C ILE A 41 -11.57 -5.68 -6.90
N VAL A 42 -12.35 -4.67 -6.47
CA VAL A 42 -13.81 -4.69 -6.61
C VAL A 42 -14.23 -4.78 -8.07
N ASP A 43 -13.61 -3.98 -8.96
CA ASP A 43 -13.85 -4.06 -10.41
C ASP A 43 -13.51 -5.45 -10.97
N LEU A 44 -12.44 -6.07 -10.48
CA LEU A 44 -12.02 -7.42 -10.82
C LEU A 44 -13.10 -8.46 -10.48
N TYR A 45 -13.80 -8.28 -9.36
CA TYR A 45 -14.91 -9.18 -8.98
C TYR A 45 -16.12 -9.09 -9.89
N VAL A 46 -16.39 -7.91 -10.47
CA VAL A 46 -17.49 -7.73 -11.42
C VAL A 46 -17.30 -8.60 -12.66
N ILE A 47 -16.05 -8.87 -13.03
CA ILE A 47 -15.68 -9.67 -14.21
C ILE A 47 -15.10 -11.04 -13.88
N ALA A 48 -15.05 -11.42 -12.59
CA ALA A 48 -14.40 -12.64 -12.13
C ALA A 48 -15.12 -13.90 -12.66
N PRO A 49 -14.42 -14.80 -13.39
CA PRO A 49 -15.05 -15.97 -13.99
C PRO A 49 -15.50 -16.95 -12.90
N GLY A 50 -16.51 -17.76 -13.22
CA GLY A 50 -16.93 -18.87 -12.36
C GLY A 50 -15.85 -19.95 -12.21
N ASN A 51 -14.94 -20.07 -13.19
CA ASN A 51 -13.78 -20.95 -13.17
C ASN A 51 -12.66 -20.32 -14.02
N GLY A 52 -11.46 -20.19 -13.45
CA GLY A 52 -10.29 -19.61 -14.09
C GLY A 52 -9.60 -18.53 -13.26
N THR A 53 -8.64 -17.86 -13.91
CA THR A 53 -7.78 -16.85 -13.30
C THR A 53 -7.91 -15.55 -14.08
N ILE A 54 -7.99 -14.42 -13.38
CA ILE A 54 -7.78 -13.11 -14.00
C ILE A 54 -6.58 -12.46 -13.31
N ALA A 55 -5.66 -11.95 -14.12
CA ALA A 55 -4.59 -11.09 -13.67
C ALA A 55 -4.84 -9.69 -14.22
N THR A 56 -4.79 -8.68 -13.36
CA THR A 56 -4.82 -7.28 -13.77
C THR A 56 -3.49 -6.62 -13.47
N LYS A 57 -3.04 -5.78 -14.41
CA LYS A 57 -1.89 -4.92 -14.24
C LYS A 57 -2.40 -3.52 -13.95
N PHE A 58 -1.78 -2.87 -12.99
CA PHE A 58 -2.11 -1.49 -12.63
C PHE A 58 -0.82 -0.72 -12.39
N ASP A 59 -0.94 0.58 -12.32
CA ASP A 59 0.18 1.47 -12.12
C ASP A 59 0.01 2.20 -10.79
N ILE A 60 1.08 2.29 -10.01
CA ILE A 60 1.17 3.05 -8.75
C ILE A 60 2.51 3.79 -8.76
N PRO A 61 2.66 4.90 -8.02
CA PRO A 61 3.89 5.66 -8.01
C PRO A 61 5.12 4.82 -7.66
N ASP A 62 6.26 5.08 -8.29
CA ASP A 62 7.51 4.35 -7.99
C ASP A 62 7.97 4.55 -6.53
N ASP A 63 7.73 5.74 -5.99
CA ASP A 63 8.04 6.11 -4.61
C ASP A 63 7.02 7.11 -4.04
N VAL A 64 7.01 7.25 -2.71
CA VAL A 64 6.22 8.26 -2.01
C VAL A 64 7.15 9.06 -1.10
N ALA A 65 7.25 10.36 -1.37
CA ALA A 65 8.15 11.29 -0.69
C ALA A 65 9.63 10.86 -0.74
N GLY A 66 10.09 10.40 -1.91
CA GLY A 66 11.50 10.01 -2.16
C GLY A 66 11.87 8.66 -1.56
N LYS A 67 10.89 7.82 -1.22
CA LYS A 67 11.10 6.56 -0.51
C LYS A 67 10.21 5.45 -1.07
N GLY A 68 10.82 4.28 -1.29
CA GLY A 68 10.10 3.09 -1.71
C GLY A 68 9.13 2.56 -0.66
N TYR A 69 8.18 1.77 -1.12
CA TYR A 69 7.14 1.16 -0.31
C TYR A 69 6.70 -0.18 -0.95
N PHE A 70 5.98 -0.97 -0.15
CA PHE A 70 5.45 -2.27 -0.50
C PHE A 70 3.93 -2.26 -0.38
N VAL A 71 3.27 -2.90 -1.32
CA VAL A 71 1.83 -3.17 -1.29
C VAL A 71 1.64 -4.68 -1.26
N ASN A 72 0.93 -5.18 -0.25
CA ASN A 72 0.60 -6.59 -0.11
C ASN A 72 -0.92 -6.73 -0.04
N VAL A 73 -1.47 -7.54 -0.94
CA VAL A 73 -2.87 -7.92 -0.97
C VAL A 73 -2.98 -9.37 -0.52
N GLY A 74 -3.62 -9.58 0.61
CA GLY A 74 -3.74 -10.92 1.18
C GLY A 74 -4.89 -11.08 2.15
N MET A 75 -5.13 -12.34 2.53
CA MET A 75 -6.03 -12.69 3.62
C MET A 75 -5.44 -12.23 4.95
N THR A 76 -6.24 -11.59 5.79
CA THR A 76 -5.94 -11.45 7.22
C THR A 76 -7.09 -12.05 8.02
N GLY A 77 -6.92 -13.29 8.49
CA GLY A 77 -8.01 -14.05 9.09
C GLY A 77 -9.10 -14.35 8.06
N ALA A 78 -10.36 -14.05 8.39
CA ALA A 78 -11.52 -14.27 7.50
C ALA A 78 -11.77 -13.12 6.48
N SER A 79 -11.00 -12.03 6.54
CA SER A 79 -11.21 -10.84 5.70
C SER A 79 -9.98 -10.55 4.86
N GLN A 80 -10.16 -9.95 3.69
CA GLN A 80 -9.04 -9.48 2.88
C GLN A 80 -8.68 -8.03 3.21
N ALA A 81 -7.38 -7.75 3.20
CA ALA A 81 -6.85 -6.42 3.43
C ALA A 81 -5.70 -6.12 2.49
N ILE A 82 -5.57 -4.84 2.16
CA ILE A 82 -4.46 -4.26 1.42
C ILE A 82 -3.59 -3.57 2.45
N LEU A 83 -2.34 -4.01 2.50
CA LEU A 83 -1.32 -3.50 3.37
C LEU A 83 -0.33 -2.70 2.53
N VAL A 84 -0.25 -1.40 2.80
CA VAL A 84 0.75 -0.52 2.18
C VAL A 84 1.74 -0.09 3.26
N GLN A 85 3.02 -0.38 3.09
CA GLN A 85 4.03 -0.15 4.12
C GLN A 85 5.36 0.36 3.55
N GLY A 86 6.05 1.22 4.29
CA GLY A 86 7.38 1.71 3.93
C GLY A 86 8.07 2.38 5.11
N GLY A 87 9.22 1.85 5.53
CA GLY A 87 9.85 2.25 6.79
C GLY A 87 8.95 1.88 7.97
N ASP A 88 8.75 2.84 8.89
CA ASP A 88 7.91 2.67 10.09
C ASP A 88 6.42 3.03 9.87
N ILE A 89 6.05 3.41 8.63
CA ILE A 89 4.69 3.84 8.29
C ILE A 89 3.95 2.70 7.60
N GLN A 90 2.74 2.45 8.07
CA GLN A 90 1.86 1.42 7.56
C GLN A 90 0.43 1.93 7.43
N SER A 91 -0.21 1.63 6.31
CA SER A 91 -1.63 1.80 6.09
C SER A 91 -2.29 0.46 5.80
N ARG A 92 -3.49 0.26 6.34
CA ARG A 92 -4.27 -0.96 6.15
C ARG A 92 -5.67 -0.59 5.67
N VAL A 93 -6.01 -1.06 4.47
CA VAL A 93 -7.33 -0.86 3.87
C VAL A 93 -8.04 -2.21 3.80
N ALA A 94 -9.21 -2.31 4.41
CA ALA A 94 -10.02 -3.53 4.34
C ALA A 94 -10.73 -3.63 2.98
N ILE A 95 -10.68 -4.80 2.34
CA ILE A 95 -11.49 -5.10 1.16
C ILE A 95 -12.82 -5.61 1.69
N ALA A 96 -13.84 -4.74 1.70
CA ALA A 96 -15.12 -4.98 2.34
C ALA A 96 -15.78 -6.28 1.84
N GLY A 97 -15.95 -7.28 2.71
CA GLY A 97 -16.88 -8.42 2.64
C GLY A 97 -16.74 -9.44 1.50
N ILE A 98 -16.31 -9.02 0.31
CA ILE A 98 -16.27 -9.82 -0.93
C ILE A 98 -15.02 -10.70 -0.96
N GLY A 99 -13.94 -10.27 -0.30
CA GLY A 99 -12.71 -11.05 -0.20
C GLY A 99 -12.86 -12.37 0.57
N ALA A 100 -13.91 -12.52 1.39
CA ALA A 100 -14.21 -13.78 2.08
C ALA A 100 -14.81 -14.86 1.15
N THR A 101 -15.37 -14.46 0.00
CA THR A 101 -15.99 -15.37 -0.99
C THR A 101 -15.16 -15.54 -2.26
N LYS A 102 -14.33 -14.54 -2.61
CA LYS A 102 -13.49 -14.54 -3.80
C LYS A 102 -12.10 -14.01 -3.44
N GLY A 103 -11.19 -14.90 -3.03
CA GLY A 103 -9.86 -14.51 -2.59
C GLY A 103 -8.99 -13.95 -3.72
N VAL A 104 -8.45 -12.75 -3.52
CA VAL A 104 -7.43 -12.13 -4.38
C VAL A 104 -6.08 -12.09 -3.65
N SER A 105 -5.00 -12.38 -4.37
CA SER A 105 -3.64 -12.27 -3.85
C SER A 105 -2.74 -11.47 -4.80
N GLY A 106 -1.70 -10.87 -4.24
CA GLY A 106 -0.70 -10.16 -5.01
C GLY A 106 0.20 -9.35 -4.11
N ASN A 107 1.48 -9.29 -4.44
CA ASN A 107 2.41 -8.36 -3.83
C ASN A 107 3.02 -7.49 -4.91
N THR A 108 3.33 -6.25 -4.55
CA THR A 108 4.04 -5.36 -5.44
C THR A 108 4.82 -4.32 -4.66
N THR A 109 5.81 -3.76 -5.31
CA THR A 109 6.58 -2.60 -4.85
C THR A 109 6.22 -1.40 -5.69
N GLY A 110 6.48 -0.19 -5.19
CA GLY A 110 6.36 1.01 -6.04
C GLY A 110 7.13 0.85 -7.36
N ALA A 111 8.33 0.26 -7.31
CA ALA A 111 9.11 -0.05 -8.51
C ALA A 111 8.67 -1.37 -9.19
N GLY A 112 8.43 -1.33 -10.50
CA GLY A 112 8.18 -2.51 -11.34
C GLY A 112 6.70 -2.68 -11.75
N TRP A 113 6.38 -3.84 -12.34
CA TRP A 113 5.01 -4.11 -12.81
C TRP A 113 4.12 -4.59 -11.67
N ASN A 114 3.16 -3.77 -11.28
CA ASN A 114 2.20 -4.10 -10.23
C ASN A 114 1.12 -5.04 -10.76
N MET A 115 1.02 -6.24 -10.18
CA MET A 115 0.07 -7.26 -10.61
C MET A 115 -0.75 -7.78 -9.44
N ILE A 116 -2.06 -7.86 -9.65
CA ILE A 116 -3.00 -8.51 -8.75
C ILE A 116 -3.63 -9.68 -9.49
N GLN A 117 -3.75 -10.82 -8.80
CA GLN A 117 -4.29 -12.04 -9.36
C GLN A 117 -5.47 -12.56 -8.54
N TYR A 118 -6.55 -12.87 -9.26
CA TYR A 118 -7.70 -13.61 -8.77
C TYR A 118 -7.63 -15.06 -9.26
N ASP A 119 -7.80 -16.03 -8.35
CA ASP A 119 -8.02 -17.43 -8.69
C ASP A 119 -9.36 -17.92 -8.12
N SER A 120 -10.23 -18.40 -9.02
CA SER A 120 -11.51 -19.02 -8.68
C SER A 120 -11.43 -20.22 -7.72
N LYS A 121 -10.28 -20.92 -7.66
CA LYS A 121 -10.04 -22.05 -6.75
C LYS A 121 -9.67 -21.62 -5.32
N GLY A 122 -9.44 -20.33 -5.11
CA GLY A 122 -8.84 -19.80 -3.88
C GLY A 122 -7.33 -20.05 -3.86
N PHE A 123 -6.60 -19.12 -3.24
CA PHE A 123 -5.20 -19.28 -2.89
C PHE A 123 -5.08 -19.91 -1.50
#